data_AF-A0A940TE07-F1
#
_entry.id   AF-A0A940TE07-F1
#
_cell.length_a   1.000
_cell.length_b   1.000
_cell.length_c   1.000
_cell.angle_alpha   90.00
_cell.angle_beta   90.00
_cell.angle_gamma   90.00
#
_symmetry.space_group_name_H-M   'P 1'
#
loop_
_entity.id
_entity.type
_entity.pdbx_description
1 polymer ?
#
loop_
_entity_poly.entity_id
_entity_poly.type
_entity_poly.pdbx_seq_one_letter_code
_entity_poly.pdbx_strand_id
1 'polypeptide(L)'
;MKHSVKLAFVSAAFAATLLAQPVKAMENRVESFQLEQGALHFTLEELEQRLGLREGDLLALTVLLPPEKGQLLISGVVVERGDTLLRRELEELYYVPAKGEEDDWFAVLPVCSQDLCAVFNLKA
;
A
#
# COMPACT_ATOMS: atom_id res chain seq x y z
N MET A 1 68.95 -29.82 5.96
CA MET A 1 67.82 -30.70 6.38
C MET A 1 66.56 -29.87 6.36
N LYS A 2 65.58 -30.33 5.57
CA LYS A 2 64.26 -29.74 5.32
C LYS A 2 63.34 -30.03 6.52
N HIS A 3 62.55 -29.07 7.00
CA HIS A 3 61.21 -29.28 7.60
C HIS A 3 60.49 -27.92 7.60
N SER A 4 59.70 -27.61 6.56
CA SER A 4 58.25 -27.86 6.43
C SER A 4 57.37 -26.96 7.30
N VAL A 5 56.87 -25.91 6.64
CA VAL A 5 55.78 -25.03 7.06
C VAL A 5 54.50 -25.86 7.25
N LYS A 6 53.88 -25.76 8.43
CA LYS A 6 52.47 -26.18 8.62
C LYS A 6 51.61 -24.93 8.64
N LEU A 7 51.00 -24.65 7.49
CA LEU A 7 50.00 -23.61 7.31
C LEU A 7 48.70 -24.13 7.94
N ALA A 8 48.33 -23.60 9.11
CA ALA A 8 47.05 -23.92 9.75
C ALA A 8 45.93 -23.22 8.98
N PHE A 9 45.06 -24.01 8.34
CA PHE A 9 43.80 -23.55 7.75
C PHE A 9 42.88 -23.06 8.88
N VAL A 10 42.86 -21.75 9.13
CA VAL A 10 41.85 -21.12 9.99
C VAL A 10 40.63 -20.80 9.13
N SER A 11 39.72 -21.77 9.13
CA SER A 11 38.26 -21.70 8.99
C SER A 11 37.66 -20.42 8.36
N ALA A 12 37.08 -20.59 7.17
CA ALA A 12 36.19 -19.64 6.51
C ALA A 12 34.80 -19.54 7.19
N ALA A 13 34.75 -19.50 8.52
CA ALA A 13 33.52 -19.40 9.32
C ALA A 13 33.32 -18.01 9.94
N PHE A 14 34.10 -17.02 9.50
CA PHE A 14 33.86 -15.61 9.80
C PHE A 14 33.28 -14.96 8.54
N ALA A 15 32.10 -14.33 8.65
CA ALA A 15 31.46 -13.43 7.68
C ALA A 15 30.25 -13.91 6.84
N ALA A 16 29.50 -14.95 7.22
CA ALA A 16 28.31 -15.34 6.45
C ALA A 16 26.98 -15.48 7.23
N THR A 17 26.85 -14.88 8.42
CA THR A 17 25.64 -15.07 9.25
C THR A 17 24.91 -13.77 9.62
N LEU A 18 25.17 -12.66 8.92
CA LEU A 18 24.54 -11.36 9.22
C LEU A 18 23.94 -10.62 8.00
N LEU A 19 23.69 -11.30 6.88
CA LEU A 19 23.16 -10.68 5.65
C LEU A 19 21.88 -11.33 5.07
N ALA A 20 21.18 -12.16 5.82
CA ALA A 20 19.93 -12.76 5.36
C ALA A 20 18.83 -12.67 6.42
N GLN A 21 18.54 -11.45 6.89
CA GLN A 21 17.18 -11.21 7.35
C GLN A 21 16.31 -11.17 6.08
N PRO A 22 15.33 -12.06 5.91
CA PRO A 22 14.38 -11.90 4.83
C PRO A 22 13.70 -10.56 5.06
N VAL A 23 13.86 -9.61 4.13
CA VAL A 23 12.99 -8.44 4.10
C VAL A 23 11.58 -9.02 4.02
N LYS A 24 10.78 -8.83 5.07
CA LYS A 24 9.39 -9.28 5.07
C LYS A 24 8.76 -8.64 3.82
N ALA A 25 8.35 -9.49 2.88
CA ALA A 25 7.83 -9.02 1.61
C ALA A 25 6.55 -8.22 1.89
N MET A 26 6.50 -6.98 1.38
CA MET A 26 5.30 -6.17 1.43
C MET A 26 4.23 -6.85 0.57
N GLU A 27 3.04 -7.08 1.14
CA GLU A 27 1.92 -7.66 0.41
C GLU A 27 1.38 -6.63 -0.58
N ASN A 28 1.15 -7.02 -1.83
CA ASN A 28 0.50 -6.17 -2.81
C ASN A 28 -0.93 -6.64 -3.00
N ARG A 29 -1.89 -5.71 -2.86
CA ARG A 29 -3.31 -6.02 -3.00
C ARG A 29 -3.95 -5.15 -4.07
N VAL A 30 -4.89 -5.74 -4.79
CA VAL A 30 -5.60 -5.08 -5.88
C VAL A 30 -7.09 -5.29 -5.67
N GLU A 31 -7.78 -4.22 -5.34
CA GLU A 31 -9.21 -4.24 -5.06
C GLU A 31 -9.95 -3.47 -6.14
N SER A 32 -11.19 -3.85 -6.42
CA SER A 32 -12.03 -3.20 -7.43
C SER A 32 -13.30 -2.68 -6.80
N PHE A 33 -13.62 -1.42 -7.10
CA PHE A 33 -14.81 -0.74 -6.64
C PHE A 33 -15.65 -0.33 -7.85
N GLN A 34 -16.96 -0.54 -7.75
CA GLN A 34 -17.90 -0.20 -8.78
C GLN A 34 -18.58 1.12 -8.43
N LEU A 35 -18.56 2.07 -9.35
CA LEU A 35 -19.33 3.30 -9.28
C LEU A 35 -20.80 2.96 -9.54
N GLU A 36 -21.68 3.33 -8.63
CA GLU A 36 -23.12 3.15 -8.84
C GLU A 36 -23.77 4.41 -9.41
N GLN A 37 -23.40 5.61 -8.93
CA GLN A 37 -24.09 6.86 -9.27
C GLN A 37 -23.15 8.08 -9.22
N GLY A 38 -22.47 8.39 -10.31
CA GLY A 38 -21.76 9.66 -10.53
C GLY A 38 -20.54 9.92 -9.63
N ALA A 39 -20.49 9.34 -8.44
CA ALA A 39 -19.37 9.33 -7.51
C ALA A 39 -19.33 7.98 -6.78
N LEU A 40 -18.15 7.58 -6.33
CA LEU A 40 -17.95 6.42 -5.47
C LEU A 40 -17.52 6.90 -4.09
N HIS A 41 -18.32 6.60 -3.09
CA HIS A 41 -18.01 6.89 -1.70
C HIS A 41 -17.38 5.67 -1.05
N PHE A 42 -16.29 5.90 -0.30
CA PHE A 42 -15.63 4.84 0.45
C PHE A 42 -16.14 4.86 1.88
N THR A 43 -16.31 3.67 2.46
CA THR A 43 -16.56 3.53 3.90
C THR A 43 -15.35 2.88 4.56
N LEU A 44 -15.11 3.19 5.83
CA LEU A 44 -14.04 2.53 6.60
C LEU A 44 -14.22 1.02 6.64
N GLU A 45 -15.46 0.56 6.83
CA GLU A 45 -15.78 -0.86 6.87
C GLU A 45 -15.43 -1.55 5.54
N GLU A 46 -15.83 -0.98 4.40
CA GLU A 46 -15.51 -1.56 3.10
C GLU A 46 -14.00 -1.58 2.87
N LEU A 47 -13.29 -0.48 3.17
CA LEU A 47 -11.84 -0.42 3.02
C LEU A 47 -11.14 -1.49 3.87
N GLU A 48 -11.53 -1.64 5.14
CA GLU A 48 -10.96 -2.67 6.03
C GLU A 48 -11.26 -4.08 5.52
N GLN A 49 -12.49 -4.36 5.09
CA GLN A 49 -12.87 -5.67 4.54
C GLN A 49 -12.11 -6.00 3.26
N ARG A 50 -12.04 -5.07 2.31
CA ARG A 50 -11.30 -5.21 1.03
C ARG A 50 -9.80 -5.37 1.27
N LEU A 51 -9.29 -4.72 2.31
CA LEU A 51 -7.91 -4.88 2.75
C LEU A 51 -7.70 -6.08 3.70
N GLY A 52 -8.68 -6.97 3.90
CA GLY A 52 -8.52 -8.11 4.82
C GLY A 52 -8.03 -7.70 6.22
N LEU A 53 -8.35 -6.47 6.63
CA LEU A 53 -8.02 -5.89 7.91
C LEU A 53 -9.15 -6.19 8.90
N ARG A 54 -8.82 -6.14 10.19
CA ARG A 54 -9.85 -6.16 11.24
C ARG A 54 -10.45 -4.77 11.36
N GLU A 55 -11.69 -4.72 11.82
CA GLU A 55 -12.33 -3.46 12.17
C GLU A 55 -11.44 -2.69 13.17
N GLY A 56 -11.15 -1.43 12.87
CA GLY A 56 -10.32 -0.57 13.71
C GLY A 56 -8.82 -0.57 13.37
N ASP A 57 -8.36 -1.47 12.50
CA ASP A 57 -6.93 -1.63 12.20
C ASP A 57 -6.41 -0.61 11.17
N LEU A 58 -7.29 -0.06 10.32
CA LEU A 58 -6.91 0.99 9.37
C LEU A 58 -6.83 2.36 10.05
N LEU A 59 -5.63 2.87 10.28
CA LEU A 59 -5.42 4.14 10.97
C LEU A 59 -5.35 5.34 10.01
N ALA A 60 -4.83 5.12 8.81
CA ALA A 60 -4.73 6.12 7.75
C ALA A 60 -4.46 5.46 6.38
N LEU A 61 -4.64 6.22 5.30
CA LEU A 61 -4.18 5.86 3.95
C LEU A 61 -3.25 6.95 3.43
N THR A 62 -2.04 6.59 3.02
CA THR A 62 -1.16 7.52 2.29
C THR A 62 -1.34 7.31 0.80
N VAL A 63 -1.68 8.36 0.05
CA VAL A 63 -1.85 8.29 -1.40
C VAL A 63 -0.49 8.25 -2.08
N LEU A 64 -0.19 7.14 -2.75
CA LEU A 64 1.05 6.95 -3.50
C LEU A 64 0.93 7.51 -4.91
N LEU A 65 -0.21 7.25 -5.55
CA LEU A 65 -0.58 7.73 -6.87
C LEU A 65 -2.08 8.05 -6.85
N PRO A 66 -2.48 9.31 -7.09
CA PRO A 66 -3.89 9.67 -7.23
C PRO A 66 -4.46 9.15 -8.55
N PRO A 67 -5.80 9.15 -8.72
CA PRO A 67 -6.44 8.81 -9.99
C PRO A 67 -5.97 9.72 -11.13
N GLU A 68 -5.86 9.19 -12.36
CA GLU A 68 -5.39 9.95 -13.52
C GLU A 68 -6.52 10.67 -14.26
N LYS A 69 -7.72 10.07 -14.23
CA LYS A 69 -8.84 10.49 -15.07
C LYS A 69 -9.93 11.17 -14.26
N GLY A 70 -10.10 10.84 -13.00
CA GLY A 70 -11.00 11.54 -12.09
C GLY A 70 -10.27 12.26 -10.97
N GLN A 71 -11.01 12.52 -9.89
CA GLN A 71 -10.48 13.17 -8.71
C GLN A 71 -10.89 12.40 -7.47
N LEU A 72 -9.93 12.22 -6.57
CA LEU A 72 -10.17 11.77 -5.21
C LEU A 72 -10.35 13.01 -4.33
N LEU A 73 -11.42 13.06 -3.54
CA LEU A 73 -11.85 14.24 -2.80
C LEU A 73 -12.15 13.87 -1.34
N ILE A 74 -11.81 14.77 -0.42
CA ILE A 74 -12.25 14.76 0.98
C ILE A 74 -12.87 16.10 1.31
N SER A 75 -14.11 16.11 1.77
CA SER A 75 -14.86 17.33 2.07
C SER A 75 -14.83 18.37 0.92
N GLY A 76 -14.70 17.92 -0.33
CA GLY A 76 -14.58 18.76 -1.53
C GLY A 76 -13.16 19.25 -1.87
N VAL A 77 -12.14 18.90 -1.10
CA VAL A 77 -10.73 19.21 -1.37
C VAL A 77 -10.08 18.04 -2.11
N VAL A 78 -9.32 18.35 -3.17
CA VAL A 78 -8.59 17.34 -3.96
C VAL A 78 -7.49 16.72 -3.11
N VAL A 79 -7.45 15.39 -3.10
CA VAL A 79 -6.39 14.61 -2.49
C VAL A 79 -5.25 14.44 -3.50
N GLU A 80 -4.03 14.76 -3.08
CA GLU A 80 -2.84 14.72 -3.90
C GLU A 80 -1.90 13.58 -3.50
N ARG A 81 -0.87 13.36 -4.34
CA ARG A 81 0.19 12.41 -4.04
C ARG A 81 0.94 12.81 -2.77
N GLY A 82 1.10 11.85 -1.87
CA GLY A 82 1.81 12.02 -0.60
C GLY A 82 0.90 12.42 0.55
N ASP A 83 -0.36 12.76 0.28
CA ASP A 83 -1.33 13.04 1.34
C ASP A 83 -1.59 11.80 2.18
N THR A 84 -1.57 11.99 3.50
CA THR A 84 -1.95 10.97 4.48
C THR A 84 -3.33 11.31 5.03
N LEU A 85 -4.31 10.49 4.67
CA LEU A 85 -5.71 10.63 5.04
C LEU A 85 -5.95 9.87 6.34
N LEU A 86 -6.28 10.58 7.42
CA LEU A 86 -6.51 9.96 8.73
C LEU A 86 -7.81 9.17 8.73
N ARG A 87 -7.94 8.17 9.61
CA ARG A 87 -9.15 7.33 9.75
C ARG A 87 -10.47 8.13 9.70
N ARG A 88 -10.54 9.25 10.44
CA ARG A 88 -11.75 10.10 10.50
C ARG A 88 -12.09 10.77 9.15
N GLU A 89 -11.10 11.02 8.31
CA GLU A 89 -11.25 11.70 7.01
C GLU A 89 -11.64 10.69 5.92
N LEU A 90 -11.34 9.40 6.13
CA LEU A 90 -11.67 8.33 5.18
C LEU A 90 -13.17 8.10 5.02
N GLU A 91 -14.00 8.46 6.01
CA GLU A 91 -15.47 8.39 5.88
C GLU A 91 -16.05 9.44 4.93
N GLU A 92 -15.27 10.50 4.66
CA GLU A 92 -15.64 11.56 3.72
C GLU A 92 -14.90 11.43 2.38
N LEU A 93 -14.16 10.34 2.18
CA LEU A 93 -13.42 10.08 0.95
C LEU A 93 -14.38 9.64 -0.16
N TYR A 94 -14.28 10.30 -1.31
CA TYR A 94 -15.02 9.87 -2.49
C TYR A 94 -14.25 10.18 -3.78
N TYR A 95 -14.54 9.38 -4.80
CA TYR A 95 -14.00 9.54 -6.13
C TYR A 95 -15.06 10.07 -7.10
N VAL A 96 -14.69 11.02 -7.95
CA VAL A 96 -15.53 11.57 -9.02
C VAL A 96 -14.80 11.38 -10.36
N PRO A 97 -15.35 10.59 -11.30
CA PRO A 97 -14.75 10.41 -12.62
C PRO A 97 -14.85 11.68 -13.47
N ALA A 98 -13.88 11.91 -14.37
CA ALA A 98 -14.11 12.87 -15.44
C ALA A 98 -15.22 12.38 -16.37
N LYS A 99 -15.86 13.35 -17.04
CA LYS A 99 -16.97 13.08 -17.93
C LYS A 99 -16.55 12.16 -19.08
N GLY A 100 -17.18 10.99 -19.16
CA GLY A 100 -16.95 10.01 -20.23
C GLY A 100 -15.82 9.03 -19.96
N GLU A 101 -15.25 9.03 -18.74
CA GLU A 101 -14.26 8.05 -18.31
C GLU A 101 -14.92 6.92 -17.54
N GLU A 102 -14.64 5.68 -17.95
CA GLU A 102 -15.29 4.47 -17.41
C GLU A 102 -14.38 3.66 -16.47
N ASP A 103 -13.06 3.84 -16.57
CA ASP A 103 -12.08 3.12 -15.76
C ASP A 103 -10.99 4.07 -15.27
N ASP A 104 -10.65 3.98 -13.99
CA ASP A 104 -9.51 4.67 -13.37
C ASP A 104 -8.92 3.80 -12.25
N TRP A 105 -7.84 4.23 -11.63
CA TRP A 105 -7.26 3.55 -10.48
C TRP A 105 -6.42 4.50 -9.65
N PHE A 106 -6.20 4.15 -8.38
CA PHE A 106 -5.23 4.86 -7.55
C PHE A 106 -4.51 3.89 -6.62
N ALA A 107 -3.32 4.28 -6.16
CA ALA A 107 -2.49 3.46 -5.28
C ALA A 107 -2.31 4.13 -3.92
N VAL A 108 -2.37 3.32 -2.88
CA VAL A 108 -2.29 3.75 -1.48
C VAL A 108 -1.37 2.85 -0.67
N LEU A 109 -0.82 3.43 0.39
CA LEU A 109 -0.12 2.73 1.46
C LEU A 109 -0.95 2.83 2.74
N PRO A 110 -1.62 1.74 3.16
CA PRO A 110 -2.34 1.70 4.42
C PRO A 110 -1.42 1.75 5.63
N VAL A 111 -1.78 2.59 6.60
CA VAL A 111 -1.18 2.59 7.93
C VAL A 111 -2.01 1.67 8.80
N CYS A 112 -1.54 0.44 8.98
CA CYS A 112 -2.24 -0.62 9.72
C CYS A 112 -1.23 -1.64 10.31
N SER A 113 -1.72 -2.71 10.95
CA SER A 113 -0.86 -3.76 11.53
C SER A 113 -0.12 -4.64 10.51
N GLN A 114 -0.46 -4.52 9.22
CA GLN A 114 0.06 -5.32 8.12
C GLN A 114 0.97 -4.48 7.21
N ASP A 115 2.02 -5.08 6.66
CA ASP A 115 2.92 -4.44 5.69
C ASP A 115 2.39 -4.66 4.28
N LEU A 116 1.60 -3.73 3.75
CA LEU A 116 1.01 -3.88 2.43
C LEU A 116 0.87 -2.57 1.65
N CYS A 117 0.80 -2.72 0.33
CA CYS A 117 0.44 -1.71 -0.65
C CYS A 117 -0.88 -2.12 -1.32
N ALA A 118 -1.76 -1.17 -1.61
CA ALA A 118 -3.01 -1.45 -2.31
C ALA A 118 -3.18 -0.59 -3.56
N VAL A 119 -3.73 -1.20 -4.60
CA VAL A 119 -4.24 -0.53 -5.80
C VAL A 119 -5.75 -0.71 -5.83
N PHE A 120 -6.48 0.40 -5.94
CA PHE A 120 -7.93 0.40 -6.03
C PHE A 120 -8.31 0.75 -7.47
N ASN A 121 -8.83 -0.24 -8.19
CA ASN A 121 -9.40 -0.06 -9.52
C ASN A 121 -10.82 0.49 -9.38
N LEU A 122 -11.14 1.50 -10.17
CA LEU A 122 -12.39 2.22 -10.16
C LEU A 122 -13.07 1.96 -11.50
N LYS A 123 -14.26 1.36 -11.45
CA LYS A 123 -15.03 1.02 -12.64
C LYS A 123 -16.38 1.72 -12.57
N ALA A 124 -16.68 2.53 -13.57
CA ALA A 124 -17.99 3.18 -13.73
C ALA A 124 -19.03 2.26 -14.36
#